data_AF-A0A2T1F888-F1
#
_entry.id   AF-A0A2T1F888-F1
#
_cell.length_a   1.000
_cell.length_b   1.000
_cell.length_c   1.000
_cell.angle_alpha   90.00
_cell.angle_beta   90.00
_cell.angle_gamma   90.00
#
_symmetry.space_group_name_H-M   'P 1'
#
loop_
_entity.id
_entity.type
_entity.pdbx_description
1 polymer ?
#
loop_
_entity_poly.entity_id
_entity_poly.type
_entity_poly.pdbx_seq_one_letter_code
_entity_poly.pdbx_strand_id
1 'polypeptide(L)'
;MTAAVNTTPGLASRLVNGVLSIKPLADLAKHQAREMMIKRAERIGVHWRQDAQALLARNWDAELFSVQNPDLVYPKYYLTSFHAYEKGNMSWEAATEVEVAARAVHAGIWPEAGAEGDAKLRASYHEIVKSQIAKTPQDIVDLGCSVGMSTFALGDVYPEAKIVGVDLSPYFLA
;
A
#
# COMPACT_ATOMS: atom_id res chain seq x y z
N MET A 1 32.62 6.55 -1.43
CA MET A 1 32.46 7.87 -0.80
C MET A 1 31.14 7.86 -0.04
N THR A 2 31.17 7.89 1.29
CA THR A 2 29.96 8.04 2.13
C THR A 2 29.66 9.52 2.25
N ALA A 3 28.63 9.99 1.53
CA ALA A 3 28.13 11.35 1.69
C ALA A 3 27.48 11.46 3.08
N ALA A 4 27.97 12.38 3.90
CA ALA A 4 27.30 12.73 5.15
C ALA A 4 25.98 13.45 4.80
N VAL A 5 24.85 12.77 4.99
CA VAL A 5 23.53 13.37 4.81
C VAL A 5 23.21 14.20 6.05
N ASN A 6 22.95 15.49 5.85
CA ASN A 6 22.56 16.37 6.94
C ASN A 6 21.11 16.07 7.33
N THR A 7 20.90 15.42 8.48
CA THR A 7 19.58 14.91 8.92
C THR A 7 18.75 15.94 9.69
N THR A 8 19.27 17.15 9.91
CA THR A 8 18.58 18.17 10.71
C THR A 8 17.40 18.75 9.92
N PRO A 9 16.16 18.64 10.41
CA PRO A 9 15.01 19.21 9.72
C PRO A 9 15.10 20.74 9.64
N GLY A 10 14.83 21.29 8.45
CA GLY A 10 14.75 22.74 8.26
C GLY A 10 13.68 23.40 9.13
N LEU A 11 13.71 24.74 9.25
CA LEU A 11 12.77 25.50 10.08
C LEU A 11 11.30 25.20 9.75
N ALA A 12 10.95 25.14 8.47
CA ALA A 12 9.60 24.81 8.03
C ALA A 12 9.18 23.39 8.48
N SER A 13 10.06 22.40 8.37
CA SER A 13 9.77 21.03 8.83
C SER A 13 9.60 20.97 10.35
N ARG A 14 10.41 21.72 11.11
CA ARG A 14 10.24 21.81 12.57
C ARG A 14 8.91 22.45 12.96
N LEU A 15 8.48 23.49 12.26
CA LEU A 15 7.16 24.12 12.47
C LEU A 15 6.03 23.13 12.17
N VAL A 16 6.08 22.45 11.03
CA VAL A 16 5.10 21.42 10.65
C VAL A 16 5.05 20.30 11.68
N ASN A 17 6.21 19.79 12.11
CA ASN A 17 6.28 18.75 13.15
C ASN A 17 5.71 19.25 14.49
N GLY A 18 5.92 20.52 14.84
CA GLY A 18 5.30 21.14 16.01
C GLY A 18 3.78 21.14 15.93
N VAL A 19 3.20 21.56 14.80
CA VAL A 19 1.74 21.55 14.60
C VAL A 19 1.19 20.12 14.61
N LEU A 20 1.86 19.19 13.92
CA LEU A 20 1.44 17.78 13.84
C LEU A 20 1.66 16.99 15.15
N SER A 21 2.41 17.53 16.11
CA SER A 21 2.51 16.93 17.45
C SER A 21 1.23 17.10 18.28
N ILE A 22 0.36 18.05 17.90
CA ILE A 22 -0.92 18.29 18.54
C ILE A 22 -1.96 17.37 17.89
N LYS A 23 -2.32 16.27 18.58
CA LYS A 23 -3.18 15.20 18.03
C LYS A 23 -4.45 15.71 17.31
N PRO A 24 -5.29 16.59 17.89
CA PRO A 24 -6.46 17.10 17.17
C PRO A 24 -6.15 17.82 15.85
N LEU A 25 -5.06 18.58 15.79
CA LEU A 25 -4.63 19.27 14.57
C LEU A 25 -4.08 18.28 13.54
N ALA A 26 -3.32 17.28 14.01
CA ALA A 26 -2.82 16.22 13.15
C ALA A 26 -3.95 15.38 12.56
N ASP A 27 -4.95 15.03 13.36
CA ASP A 27 -6.11 14.24 12.92
C ASP A 27 -6.94 15.02 11.89
N LEU A 28 -7.15 16.33 12.11
CA LEU A 28 -7.80 17.21 11.13
C LEU A 28 -7.01 17.29 9.82
N ALA A 29 -5.69 17.49 9.90
CA ALA A 29 -4.83 17.57 8.71
C ALA A 29 -4.82 16.24 7.93
N LYS A 30 -4.73 15.10 8.62
CA LYS A 30 -4.83 13.76 8.02
C LYS A 30 -6.16 13.55 7.31
N HIS A 31 -7.27 13.93 7.96
CA HIS A 31 -8.60 13.83 7.37
C HIS A 31 -8.72 14.66 6.08
N GLN A 32 -8.27 15.92 6.11
CA GLN A 32 -8.30 16.80 4.93
C GLN A 32 -7.42 16.27 3.79
N ALA A 33 -6.22 15.78 4.10
CA ALA A 33 -5.32 15.19 3.11
C ALA A 33 -5.94 13.94 2.46
N ARG A 34 -6.54 13.06 3.27
CA ARG A 34 -7.25 11.87 2.78
C ARG A 34 -8.42 12.25 1.88
N GLU A 35 -9.28 13.17 2.30
CA GLU A 35 -10.41 13.64 1.50
C GLU A 35 -9.97 14.26 0.15
N MET A 36 -8.87 15.00 0.14
CA MET A 36 -8.30 15.54 -1.09
C MET A 36 -7.84 14.42 -2.04
N MET A 37 -7.15 13.41 -1.50
CA MET A 37 -6.66 12.26 -2.26
C MET A 37 -7.81 11.48 -2.87
N ILE A 38 -8.86 11.20 -2.10
CA ILE A 38 -10.05 10.48 -2.58
C ILE A 38 -10.75 11.25 -3.69
N LYS A 39 -10.99 12.55 -3.51
CA LYS A 39 -11.63 13.39 -4.55
C LYS A 39 -10.77 13.47 -5.82
N ARG A 40 -9.45 13.47 -5.69
CA ARG A 40 -8.53 13.41 -6.85
C ARG A 40 -8.65 12.06 -7.55
N ALA A 41 -8.64 10.95 -6.80
CA ALA A 41 -8.79 9.60 -7.33
C ALA A 41 -10.06 9.46 -8.16
N GLU A 42 -11.20 9.90 -7.62
CA GLU A 42 -12.50 9.83 -8.32
C GLU A 42 -12.51 10.68 -9.60
N ARG A 43 -11.87 11.85 -9.59
CA ARG A 43 -11.76 12.70 -10.80
C ARG A 43 -10.99 12.04 -11.93
N ILE A 44 -10.04 11.15 -11.61
CA ILE A 44 -9.22 10.43 -12.60
C ILE A 44 -9.76 9.03 -12.91
N GLY A 45 -10.99 8.71 -12.48
CA GLY A 45 -11.66 7.44 -12.79
C GLY A 45 -11.34 6.29 -11.84
N VAL A 46 -10.67 6.54 -10.71
CA VAL A 46 -10.48 5.55 -9.64
C VAL A 46 -11.63 5.71 -8.63
N HIS A 47 -12.60 4.79 -8.63
CA HIS A 47 -13.84 4.89 -7.84
C HIS A 47 -13.64 4.54 -6.36
N TRP A 48 -12.74 5.25 -5.68
CA TRP A 48 -12.26 4.94 -4.33
C TRP A 48 -13.37 4.59 -3.34
N ARG A 49 -14.37 5.46 -3.15
CA ARG A 49 -15.41 5.23 -2.14
C ARG A 49 -16.31 4.04 -2.50
N GLN A 50 -16.62 3.86 -3.78
CA GLN A 50 -17.49 2.78 -4.23
C GLN A 50 -16.80 1.42 -4.08
N ASP A 51 -15.57 1.31 -4.58
CA ASP A 51 -14.82 0.05 -4.59
C ASP A 51 -14.46 -0.39 -3.16
N ALA A 52 -13.98 0.55 -2.33
CA ALA A 52 -13.68 0.27 -0.93
C ALA A 52 -14.94 -0.14 -0.15
N GLN A 53 -16.08 0.55 -0.36
CA GLN A 53 -17.34 0.19 0.30
C GLN A 53 -17.85 -1.18 -0.15
N ALA A 54 -17.67 -1.55 -1.42
CA ALA A 54 -18.06 -2.85 -1.93
C ALA A 54 -17.26 -3.99 -1.26
N LEU A 55 -15.95 -3.80 -1.06
CA LEU A 55 -15.11 -4.74 -0.31
C LEU A 55 -15.49 -4.77 1.17
N LEU A 56 -15.70 -3.61 1.79
CA LEU A 56 -16.04 -3.49 3.21
C LEU A 56 -17.40 -4.13 3.54
N ALA A 57 -18.34 -4.14 2.59
CA ALA A 57 -19.67 -4.72 2.78
C ALA A 57 -19.69 -6.26 2.75
N ARG A 58 -18.60 -6.92 2.33
CA ARG A 58 -18.50 -8.38 2.37
C ARG A 58 -18.25 -8.87 3.80
N ASN A 59 -18.72 -10.09 4.07
CA ASN A 59 -18.30 -10.80 5.27
C ASN A 59 -16.99 -11.54 4.97
N TRP A 60 -15.92 -11.18 5.68
CA TRP A 60 -14.57 -11.74 5.56
C TRP A 60 -14.19 -12.62 6.75
N ASP A 61 -15.13 -12.98 7.63
CA ASP A 61 -14.83 -13.69 8.87
C ASP A 61 -14.14 -15.03 8.62
N ALA A 62 -14.54 -15.75 7.56
CA ALA A 62 -13.96 -17.05 7.23
C ALA A 62 -12.52 -16.91 6.74
N GLU A 63 -12.27 -15.99 5.82
CA GLU A 63 -10.96 -15.68 5.28
C GLU A 63 -10.02 -15.18 6.38
N LEU A 64 -10.48 -14.23 7.19
CA LEU A 64 -9.73 -13.69 8.34
C LEU A 64 -9.38 -14.79 9.34
N PHE A 65 -10.34 -15.66 9.67
CA PHE A 65 -10.09 -16.79 10.57
C PHE A 65 -9.04 -17.76 10.02
N SER A 66 -8.98 -17.94 8.70
CA SER A 66 -8.04 -18.86 8.06
C SER A 66 -6.59 -18.37 8.05
N VAL A 67 -6.37 -17.05 8.11
CA VAL A 67 -5.03 -16.43 7.99
C VAL A 67 -4.52 -15.81 9.30
N GLN A 68 -5.37 -15.61 10.28
CA GLN A 68 -4.95 -15.03 11.56
C GLN A 68 -4.06 -15.99 12.37
N ASN A 69 -3.09 -15.41 13.08
CA ASN A 69 -2.25 -16.12 14.02
C ASN A 69 -2.24 -15.37 15.37
N PRO A 70 -2.93 -15.88 16.41
CA PRO A 70 -3.02 -15.19 17.71
C PRO A 70 -1.68 -15.15 18.47
N ASP A 71 -0.73 -16.01 18.12
CA ASP A 71 0.58 -16.08 18.76
C ASP A 71 1.63 -15.18 18.08
N LEU A 72 1.23 -14.47 17.01
CA LEU A 72 2.13 -13.59 16.27
C LEU A 72 2.38 -12.29 17.04
N VAL A 73 3.66 -12.02 17.35
CA VAL A 73 4.09 -10.73 17.90
C VAL A 73 4.38 -9.77 16.76
N TYR A 74 3.52 -8.77 16.62
CA TYR A 74 3.63 -7.76 15.57
C TYR A 74 4.81 -6.80 15.77
N PRO A 75 5.62 -6.53 14.74
CA PRO A 75 6.54 -5.40 14.75
C PRO A 75 5.77 -4.09 14.94
N LYS A 76 6.38 -3.12 15.66
CA LYS A 76 5.75 -1.81 15.95
C LYS A 76 5.21 -1.11 14.71
N TYR A 77 5.85 -1.30 13.56
CA TYR A 77 5.43 -0.73 12.28
C TYR A 77 4.00 -1.13 11.88
N TYR A 78 3.57 -2.36 12.16
CA TYR A 78 2.21 -2.80 11.83
C TYR A 78 1.15 -2.16 12.72
N LEU A 79 1.53 -1.73 13.92
CA LEU A 79 0.62 -1.21 14.95
C LEU A 79 0.58 0.32 15.00
N THR A 80 1.31 1.01 14.12
CA THR A 80 1.36 2.47 14.11
C THR A 80 0.41 3.07 13.10
N SER A 81 -0.11 4.26 13.38
CA SER A 81 -0.83 5.04 12.38
C SER A 81 0.06 5.31 11.17
N PHE A 82 -0.46 5.01 9.98
CA PHE A 82 0.26 5.13 8.71
C PHE A 82 -0.73 5.50 7.60
N HIS A 83 -0.31 6.34 6.64
CA HIS A 83 -1.16 6.80 5.53
C HIS A 83 -2.56 7.29 5.91
N ALA A 84 -2.67 8.01 7.04
CA ALA A 84 -3.93 8.50 7.63
C ALA A 84 -4.87 7.43 8.22
N TYR A 85 -4.50 6.15 8.17
CA TYR A 85 -5.19 5.09 8.92
C TYR A 85 -4.72 5.10 10.38
N GLU A 86 -5.65 5.14 11.33
CA GLU A 86 -5.31 5.19 12.77
C GLU A 86 -4.63 3.91 13.24
N LYS A 87 -5.14 2.76 12.81
CA LYS A 87 -4.60 1.42 13.13
C LYS A 87 -3.54 0.94 12.13
N GLY A 88 -3.09 1.82 11.22
CA GLY A 88 -2.12 1.46 10.18
C GLY A 88 -2.61 0.32 9.31
N ASN A 89 -1.76 -0.69 9.12
CA ASN A 89 -2.04 -1.86 8.28
C ASN A 89 -3.01 -2.87 8.94
N MET A 90 -3.39 -2.66 10.20
CA MET A 90 -4.22 -3.59 10.99
C MET A 90 -5.69 -3.14 11.01
N SER A 91 -6.26 -2.80 9.85
CA SER A 91 -7.67 -2.43 9.73
C SER A 91 -8.27 -2.80 8.37
N TRP A 92 -9.58 -3.03 8.37
CA TRP A 92 -10.36 -3.18 7.15
C TRP A 92 -10.31 -1.94 6.27
N GLU A 93 -10.38 -0.74 6.86
CA GLU A 93 -10.28 0.51 6.08
C GLU A 93 -9.01 0.54 5.21
N ALA A 94 -7.84 0.21 5.80
CA ALA A 94 -6.60 0.15 5.04
C ALA A 94 -6.63 -0.97 3.99
N ALA A 95 -7.15 -2.15 4.35
CA ALA A 95 -7.20 -3.32 3.46
C ALA A 95 -8.07 -3.08 2.23
N THR A 96 -9.25 -2.50 2.43
CA THR A 96 -10.21 -2.24 1.34
C THR A 96 -9.81 -1.06 0.47
N GLU A 97 -8.92 -0.18 0.95
CA GLU A 97 -8.54 1.04 0.23
C GLU A 97 -7.17 0.96 -0.44
N VAL A 98 -6.30 0.01 -0.07
CA VAL A 98 -4.91 0.01 -0.54
C VAL A 98 -4.78 -0.10 -2.07
N GLU A 99 -5.66 -0.85 -2.75
CA GLU A 99 -5.65 -0.98 -4.22
C GLU A 99 -5.99 0.37 -4.90
N VAL A 100 -7.11 0.99 -4.50
CA VAL A 100 -7.53 2.29 -5.05
C VAL A 100 -6.55 3.41 -4.66
N ALA A 101 -5.94 3.32 -3.49
CA ALA A 101 -4.87 4.20 -3.05
C ALA A 101 -3.64 4.10 -3.95
N ALA A 102 -3.18 2.88 -4.24
CA ALA A 102 -2.04 2.65 -5.11
C ALA A 102 -2.30 3.20 -6.52
N ARG A 103 -3.47 2.90 -7.11
CA ARG A 103 -3.89 3.46 -8.41
C ARG A 103 -3.89 5.00 -8.41
N ALA A 104 -4.45 5.62 -7.39
CA ALA A 104 -4.54 7.08 -7.29
C ALA A 104 -3.17 7.76 -7.11
N VAL A 105 -2.28 7.16 -6.31
CA VAL A 105 -0.92 7.66 -6.07
C VAL A 105 -0.08 7.52 -7.34
N HIS A 106 -0.09 6.33 -7.95
CA HIS A 106 0.77 6.02 -9.09
C HIS A 106 0.27 6.63 -10.41
N ALA A 107 -0.98 7.08 -10.48
CA ALA A 107 -1.51 7.77 -11.66
C ALA A 107 -0.75 9.05 -12.05
N GLY A 108 0.00 9.65 -11.13
CA GLY A 108 0.82 10.83 -11.41
C GLY A 108 2.20 10.53 -12.01
N ILE A 109 2.63 9.26 -12.06
CA ILE A 109 3.99 8.91 -12.51
C ILE A 109 4.13 9.14 -14.03
N TRP A 110 3.11 8.75 -14.79
CA TRP A 110 2.99 9.02 -16.23
C TRP A 110 1.73 9.84 -16.49
N PRO A 111 1.84 11.13 -16.86
CA PRO A 111 0.68 12.00 -17.09
C PRO A 111 -0.37 11.42 -18.04
N GLU A 112 0.08 10.67 -19.04
CA GLU A 112 -0.76 10.03 -20.06
C GLU A 112 -1.42 8.71 -19.63
N ALA A 113 -0.92 8.06 -18.58
CA ALA A 113 -1.39 6.73 -18.17
C ALA A 113 -2.62 6.78 -17.25
N GLY A 114 -2.80 7.87 -16.50
CA GLY A 114 -3.92 7.98 -15.55
C GLY A 114 -3.97 6.79 -14.60
N ALA A 115 -5.13 6.15 -14.44
CA ALA A 115 -5.30 4.99 -13.57
C ALA A 115 -4.38 3.79 -13.91
N GLU A 116 -3.91 3.67 -15.16
CA GLU A 116 -2.97 2.63 -15.60
C GLU A 116 -1.52 2.87 -15.13
N GLY A 117 -1.26 3.99 -14.46
CA GLY A 117 0.05 4.31 -13.91
C GLY A 117 0.59 3.27 -12.92
N ASP A 118 -0.29 2.66 -12.11
CA ASP A 118 0.11 1.58 -11.18
C ASP A 118 0.55 0.32 -11.95
N ALA A 119 -0.25 -0.14 -12.91
CA ALA A 119 0.09 -1.30 -13.73
C ALA A 119 1.38 -1.08 -14.52
N LYS A 120 1.57 0.12 -15.09
CA LYS A 120 2.79 0.50 -15.80
C LYS A 120 4.00 0.54 -14.87
N LEU A 121 3.85 1.02 -13.63
CA LEU A 121 4.91 0.98 -12.62
C LEU A 121 5.33 -0.47 -12.37
N ARG A 122 4.36 -1.36 -12.14
CA ARG A 122 4.61 -2.79 -11.89
C ARG A 122 5.33 -3.48 -13.03
N ALA A 123 4.82 -3.30 -14.25
CA ALA A 123 5.46 -3.82 -15.44
C ALA A 123 6.90 -3.32 -15.60
N SER A 124 7.16 -2.03 -15.31
CA SER A 124 8.48 -1.44 -15.53
C SER A 124 9.58 -2.07 -14.68
N TYR A 125 9.33 -2.32 -13.39
CA TYR A 125 10.34 -2.98 -12.55
C TYR A 125 10.40 -4.49 -12.80
N HIS A 126 9.30 -5.14 -13.20
CA HIS A 126 9.33 -6.54 -13.62
C HIS A 126 10.21 -6.75 -14.86
N GLU A 127 10.11 -5.88 -15.88
CA GLU A 127 10.97 -5.95 -17.06
C GLU A 127 12.45 -5.79 -16.71
N ILE A 128 12.77 -4.85 -15.81
CA ILE A 128 14.14 -4.67 -15.32
C ILE A 128 14.61 -5.96 -14.63
N VAL A 129 13.86 -6.48 -13.65
CA VAL A 129 14.25 -7.68 -12.89
C VAL A 129 14.40 -8.89 -13.82
N LYS A 130 13.44 -9.11 -14.73
CA LYS A 130 13.45 -10.20 -15.71
C LYS A 130 14.68 -10.16 -16.60
N SER A 131 15.17 -8.98 -16.97
CA SER A 131 16.40 -8.83 -17.76
C SER A 131 17.68 -9.19 -17.00
N GLN A 132 17.65 -9.18 -15.66
CA GLN A 132 18.83 -9.41 -14.81
C GLN A 132 18.93 -10.87 -14.30
N ILE A 133 17.87 -11.66 -14.44
CA ILE A 133 17.85 -13.04 -13.96
C ILE A 133 18.17 -14.01 -15.12
N ALA A 134 19.20 -14.85 -14.93
CA ALA A 134 19.62 -15.79 -15.96
C ALA A 134 18.70 -17.02 -16.09
N LYS A 135 17.97 -17.35 -15.02
CA LYS A 135 17.07 -18.50 -14.96
C LYS A 135 15.70 -18.03 -14.51
N THR A 136 14.67 -18.52 -15.20
CA THR A 136 13.28 -18.26 -14.83
C THR A 136 13.01 -18.88 -13.44
N PRO A 137 12.53 -18.09 -12.46
CA PRO A 137 12.21 -18.61 -11.14
C PRO A 137 11.04 -19.60 -11.22
N GLN A 138 11.08 -20.62 -10.38
CA GLN A 138 9.99 -21.60 -10.23
C GLN A 138 9.28 -21.47 -8.89
N ASP A 139 9.94 -20.85 -7.90
CA ASP A 139 9.38 -20.53 -6.59
C ASP A 139 9.64 -19.05 -6.31
N ILE A 140 8.60 -18.30 -5.97
CA ILE A 140 8.66 -16.86 -5.67
C ILE A 140 7.95 -16.60 -4.35
N VAL A 141 8.58 -15.79 -3.48
CA VAL A 141 7.97 -15.31 -2.23
C VAL A 141 7.93 -13.79 -2.25
N ASP A 142 6.73 -13.23 -2.07
CA ASP A 142 6.48 -11.79 -1.95
C ASP A 142 6.28 -11.43 -0.47
N LEU A 143 7.30 -10.82 0.14
CA LEU A 143 7.31 -10.48 1.56
C LEU A 143 6.76 -9.07 1.80
N GLY A 144 5.71 -8.96 2.62
CA GLY A 144 4.91 -7.74 2.76
C GLY A 144 3.97 -7.54 1.58
N CYS A 145 3.31 -8.61 1.12
CA CYS A 145 2.54 -8.61 -0.11
C CYS A 145 1.29 -7.71 -0.07
N SER A 146 0.88 -7.24 1.11
CA SER A 146 -0.40 -6.56 1.32
C SER A 146 -1.53 -7.40 0.71
N VAL A 147 -2.47 -6.77 -0.01
CA VAL A 147 -3.58 -7.45 -0.70
C VAL A 147 -3.16 -8.17 -2.00
N GLY A 148 -1.85 -8.35 -2.22
CA GLY A 148 -1.32 -9.17 -3.30
C GLY A 148 -1.14 -8.45 -4.65
N MET A 149 -1.26 -7.12 -4.71
CA MET A 149 -1.11 -6.36 -5.98
C MET A 149 0.19 -6.69 -6.74
N SER A 150 1.31 -6.82 -6.04
CA SER A 150 2.59 -7.25 -6.63
C SER A 150 2.62 -8.76 -6.88
N THR A 151 2.05 -9.56 -5.97
CA THR A 151 1.99 -11.01 -6.06
C THR A 151 1.25 -11.47 -7.32
N PHE A 152 0.08 -10.90 -7.63
CA PHE A 152 -0.67 -11.20 -8.84
C PHE A 152 0.09 -10.77 -10.10
N ALA A 153 0.66 -9.58 -10.10
CA ALA A 153 1.46 -9.10 -11.23
C ALA A 153 2.71 -9.97 -11.47
N LEU A 154 3.30 -10.57 -10.43
CA LEU A 154 4.37 -11.57 -10.57
C LEU A 154 3.84 -12.88 -11.17
N GLY A 155 2.61 -13.28 -10.83
CA GLY A 155 1.92 -14.44 -11.42
C GLY A 155 1.73 -14.30 -12.92
N ASP A 156 1.36 -13.11 -13.39
CA ASP A 156 1.23 -12.83 -14.82
C ASP A 156 2.58 -12.91 -15.56
N VAL A 157 3.67 -12.52 -14.89
CA VAL A 157 5.03 -12.54 -15.48
C VAL A 157 5.63 -13.96 -15.48
N TYR A 158 5.33 -14.75 -14.45
CA TYR A 158 5.87 -16.10 -14.23
C TYR A 158 4.73 -17.11 -14.00
N PRO A 159 3.92 -17.43 -15.02
CA PRO A 159 2.72 -18.26 -14.86
C PRO A 159 2.99 -19.70 -14.42
N GLU A 160 4.21 -20.20 -14.67
CA GLU A 160 4.64 -21.55 -14.25
C GLU A 160 5.26 -21.56 -12.84
N ALA A 161 5.48 -20.39 -12.23
CA ALA A 161 6.08 -20.32 -10.90
C ALA A 161 5.03 -20.54 -9.82
N LYS A 162 5.41 -21.26 -8.76
CA LYS A 162 4.68 -21.27 -7.50
C LYS A 162 4.97 -19.95 -6.77
N ILE A 163 3.92 -19.18 -6.48
CA ILE A 163 4.05 -17.88 -5.81
C ILE A 163 3.37 -17.93 -4.44
N VAL A 164 4.06 -17.41 -3.42
CA VAL A 164 3.53 -17.26 -2.06
C VAL A 164 3.62 -15.78 -1.65
N GLY A 165 2.48 -15.15 -1.42
CA GLY A 165 2.39 -13.86 -0.75
C GLY A 165 2.44 -14.05 0.77
N VAL A 166 3.21 -13.22 1.45
CA VAL A 166 3.30 -13.21 2.92
C VAL A 166 3.09 -11.79 3.39
N ASP A 167 2.13 -11.58 4.28
CA ASP A 167 1.98 -10.34 5.04
C ASP A 167 1.71 -10.70 6.51
N LEU A 168 2.03 -9.80 7.44
CA LEU A 168 1.68 -10.00 8.84
C LEU A 168 0.25 -9.54 9.12
N SER A 169 -0.29 -8.60 8.34
CA SER A 169 -1.65 -8.13 8.52
C SER A 169 -2.66 -9.18 8.04
N PRO A 170 -3.47 -9.78 8.94
CA PRO A 170 -4.50 -10.72 8.53
C PRO A 170 -5.62 -10.01 7.77
N TYR A 171 -5.79 -8.69 7.94
CA TYR A 171 -6.73 -7.88 7.17
C TYR A 171 -6.33 -7.74 5.70
N PHE A 172 -5.02 -7.71 5.41
CA PHE A 172 -4.53 -7.66 4.04
C PHE A 172 -4.56 -9.04 3.36
N LEU A 173 -4.44 -10.11 4.14
CA LEU A 173 -4.45 -11.48 3.63
C LEU A 173 -5.85 -12.08 3.42
N ALA A 174 -6.85 -11.60 4.18
CA ALA A 174 -8.23 -12.07 4.12
C ALA A 174 -8.99 -11.50 2.91
#